data_AF-A0A9P3NBB8-F1
#
_entry.id   AF-A0A9P3NBB8-F1
#
_cell.length_a   1.000
_cell.length_b   1.000
_cell.length_c   1.000
_cell.angle_alpha   90.00
_cell.angle_beta   90.00
_cell.angle_gamma   90.00
#
_symmetry.space_group_name_H-M   'P 1'
#
loop_
_entity.id
_entity.type
_entity.pdbx_description
1 polymer ?
#
loop_
_entity_poly.entity_id
_entity_poly.type
_entity_poly.pdbx_seq_one_letter_code
_entity_poly.pdbx_strand_id
1 'polypeptide(L)'
;MAKRVVIAGGGIAGSLVAKLIEKDADVTLIDSKDYMEVRWATVRAFVEPALAEKIVIPHSAYLHKAKVVTGLISGLTFTAKPAAPAAGAKEEVKEEKKEAVTEETKEEGKEEGKEKAKEETTEEIKEEAKEEVKEEAKEEAKEEAKEEAKEEAKEEAKEEAKEEAKEEAKEEAKEEAKEEAKEEAKEEAQEEAKEEAKEEAKEEAKEEAKEEAKEEAKEEAKEEAKEEAKEEAKEEATEEAKEGATEEATEGATEEATEGATEEAKEEPTEEAKEEAKEEAVTADAGAEESGKGEATAEEENKEEEGERKEEKKESPKAEGGGSEGAKPAAAAGEVLLADGTAVPFDLLVVCTGSEPYTIATRDDCLKFYAHEHEKLKKAASVLVVGGGPAGVELAGEILTDMPGKKITVAHAGARVCEFLKPRGSEKIQAWLKAQGVDVLLNDRVEASWDQFGSSGTFTTASGKEVAADYVAIAVGTRPCTSWLADALGPAVENGRVKVDSHLLVEGHDNVFAIGDITNIKENKQGYFAQEHARVVASNLRKVLKSNGKATGFKSYAPGADIAIVSLGRKQGLAQLPFGTFMGWVPTNMKSKGLFVNKIRAELGVK
;
A
#
# COMPACT_ATOMS: atom_id res chain seq x y z
N MET A 1 -18.59 20.98 23.02
CA MET A 1 -17.53 20.01 23.42
C MET A 1 -16.53 19.92 22.29
N ALA A 2 -15.40 19.21 22.46
CA ALA A 2 -14.60 18.81 21.30
C ALA A 2 -15.45 17.90 20.38
N LYS A 3 -15.21 17.93 19.06
CA LYS A 3 -15.85 16.97 18.16
C LYS A 3 -15.16 15.61 18.31
N ARG A 4 -15.98 14.56 18.34
CA ARG A 4 -15.59 13.15 18.40
C ARG A 4 -15.21 12.69 16.99
N VAL A 5 -13.96 12.29 16.81
CA VAL A 5 -13.46 11.72 15.55
C VAL A 5 -13.15 10.25 15.78
N VAL A 6 -13.92 9.37 15.14
CA VAL A 6 -13.64 7.93 15.14
C VAL A 6 -12.84 7.57 13.90
N ILE A 7 -11.83 6.73 14.08
CA ILE A 7 -10.98 6.21 13.01
C ILE A 7 -11.11 4.69 13.07
N ALA A 8 -11.67 4.08 12.01
CA ALA A 8 -11.99 2.67 11.93
C ALA A 8 -10.92 1.93 11.10
N GLY A 9 -10.02 1.20 11.78
CA GLY A 9 -8.89 0.48 11.20
C GLY A 9 -7.55 1.12 11.58
N GLY A 10 -6.73 0.40 12.36
CA GLY A 10 -5.44 0.86 12.90
C GLY A 10 -4.23 0.59 12.01
N GLY A 11 -4.44 0.14 10.77
CA GLY A 11 -3.39 0.08 9.74
C GLY A 11 -2.75 1.44 9.45
N ILE A 12 -1.71 1.44 8.60
CA ILE A 12 -0.84 2.62 8.36
C ILE A 12 -1.59 3.93 8.11
N ALA A 13 -2.70 3.89 7.36
CA ALA A 13 -3.53 5.06 7.09
C ALA A 13 -4.19 5.61 8.36
N GLY A 14 -4.99 4.80 9.05
CA GLY A 14 -5.71 5.22 10.26
C GLY A 14 -4.78 5.60 11.41
N SER A 15 -3.68 4.86 11.59
CA SER A 15 -2.64 5.21 12.56
C SER A 15 -1.96 6.55 12.26
N LEU A 16 -1.71 6.88 10.99
CA LEU A 16 -1.15 8.18 10.61
C LEU A 16 -2.19 9.31 10.76
N VAL A 17 -3.47 9.10 10.39
CA VAL A 17 -4.53 10.09 10.66
C VAL A 17 -4.64 10.35 12.17
N ALA A 18 -4.74 9.29 12.98
CA ALA A 18 -4.84 9.40 14.44
C ALA A 18 -3.66 10.18 15.01
N LYS A 19 -2.43 9.85 14.59
CA LYS A 19 -1.22 10.54 15.04
C LYS A 19 -1.18 12.01 14.63
N LEU A 20 -1.68 12.35 13.45
CA LEU A 20 -1.74 13.73 12.96
C LEU A 20 -2.78 14.56 13.71
N ILE A 21 -3.94 14.00 14.10
CA ILE A 21 -5.05 14.77 14.70
C ILE A 21 -5.29 14.54 16.21
N GLU A 22 -4.51 13.72 16.91
CA GLU A 22 -4.65 13.48 18.38
C GLU A 22 -4.53 14.75 19.26
N LYS A 23 -4.13 15.89 18.68
CA LYS A 23 -4.03 17.20 19.34
C LYS A 23 -5.16 18.17 18.95
N ASP A 24 -5.94 17.85 17.92
CA ASP A 24 -6.95 18.72 17.31
C ASP A 24 -8.40 18.36 17.69
N ALA A 25 -8.65 17.13 18.17
CA ALA A 25 -9.99 16.59 18.44
C ALA A 25 -10.02 15.56 19.58
N ASP A 26 -11.22 15.12 19.97
CA ASP A 26 -11.42 13.91 20.78
C ASP A 26 -11.36 12.69 19.84
N VAL A 27 -10.20 12.03 19.77
CA VAL A 27 -9.92 10.99 18.78
C VAL A 27 -10.05 9.61 19.42
N THR A 28 -10.87 8.74 18.84
CA THR A 28 -10.90 7.31 19.14
C THR A 28 -10.46 6.50 17.92
N LEU A 29 -9.31 5.82 18.02
CA LEU A 29 -8.92 4.79 17.08
C LEU A 29 -9.56 3.46 17.49
N ILE A 30 -10.19 2.79 16.53
CA ILE A 30 -10.70 1.43 16.64
C ILE A 30 -9.85 0.55 15.73
N ASP A 31 -9.29 -0.54 16.24
CA ASP A 31 -8.66 -1.58 15.41
C ASP A 31 -8.96 -2.97 15.93
N SER A 32 -8.83 -4.00 15.09
CA SER A 32 -8.97 -5.40 15.52
C SER A 32 -7.77 -5.91 16.33
N LYS A 33 -6.76 -5.06 16.55
CA LYS A 33 -5.47 -5.37 17.17
C LYS A 33 -5.07 -4.32 18.21
N ASP A 34 -4.06 -4.60 19.03
CA ASP A 34 -3.44 -3.61 19.93
C ASP A 34 -2.26 -2.84 19.28
N TYR A 35 -1.98 -3.11 18.00
CA TYR A 35 -0.78 -2.67 17.29
C TYR A 35 -0.99 -2.40 15.79
N MET A 36 -0.21 -1.45 15.26
CA MET A 36 -0.05 -1.23 13.82
C MET A 36 1.12 -2.06 13.27
N GLU A 37 0.91 -2.61 12.08
CA GLU A 37 1.84 -3.52 11.40
C GLU A 37 2.36 -2.87 10.11
N VAL A 38 3.69 -2.78 9.93
CA VAL A 38 4.30 -2.32 8.66
C VAL A 38 4.21 -3.47 7.64
N ARG A 39 3.01 -3.69 7.08
CA ARG A 39 2.64 -4.92 6.34
C ARG A 39 3.59 -5.35 5.21
N TRP A 40 4.27 -4.42 4.54
CA TRP A 40 5.21 -4.74 3.45
C TRP A 40 6.61 -5.17 3.94
N ALA A 41 6.86 -5.14 5.25
CA ALA A 41 8.11 -5.61 5.85
C ALA A 41 7.96 -6.97 6.57
N THR A 42 6.74 -7.49 6.69
CA THR A 42 6.44 -8.77 7.36
C THR A 42 7.02 -9.97 6.63
N VAL A 43 7.16 -9.89 5.30
CA VAL A 43 7.84 -10.91 4.47
C VAL A 43 9.26 -11.22 4.96
N ARG A 44 9.99 -10.20 5.45
CA ARG A 44 11.32 -10.39 6.04
C ARG A 44 11.26 -10.89 7.49
N ALA A 45 10.19 -10.62 8.24
CA ALA A 45 10.06 -11.13 9.62
C ALA A 45 9.97 -12.67 9.70
N PHE A 46 9.60 -13.36 8.62
CA PHE A 46 9.69 -14.82 8.54
C PHE A 46 11.14 -15.35 8.43
N VAL A 47 12.09 -14.57 7.89
CA VAL A 47 13.52 -14.96 7.82
C VAL A 47 14.38 -14.28 8.89
N GLU A 48 13.98 -13.11 9.37
CA GLU A 48 14.62 -12.31 10.42
C GLU A 48 13.58 -11.92 11.49
N PRO A 49 13.19 -12.83 12.41
CA PRO A 49 12.13 -12.56 13.38
C PRO A 49 12.44 -11.40 14.34
N ALA A 50 13.71 -11.03 14.53
CA ALA A 50 14.10 -9.82 15.25
C ALA A 50 13.59 -8.51 14.60
N LEU A 51 13.30 -8.52 13.29
CA LEU A 51 12.65 -7.39 12.61
C LEU A 51 11.20 -7.19 13.07
N ALA A 52 10.52 -8.25 13.54
CA ALA A 52 9.13 -8.20 13.99
C ALA A 52 8.93 -7.11 15.07
N GLU A 53 9.85 -7.00 16.03
CA GLU A 53 9.79 -5.97 17.09
C GLU A 53 9.78 -4.53 16.55
N LYS A 54 10.37 -4.29 15.37
CA LYS A 54 10.45 -2.97 14.73
C LYS A 54 9.23 -2.65 13.85
N ILE A 55 8.53 -3.67 13.36
CA ILE A 55 7.40 -3.52 12.43
C ILE A 55 6.02 -3.74 13.08
N VAL A 56 5.99 -4.42 14.24
CA VAL A 56 4.80 -4.64 15.08
C VAL A 56 4.81 -3.57 16.18
N ILE A 57 4.25 -2.41 15.88
CA ILE A 57 4.33 -1.19 16.70
C ILE A 57 3.03 -1.05 17.50
N PRO A 58 3.04 -1.20 18.84
CA PRO A 58 1.82 -1.10 19.65
C PRO A 58 1.27 0.32 19.59
N HIS A 59 -0.06 0.48 19.54
CA HIS A 59 -0.69 1.79 19.32
C HIS A 59 -0.28 2.84 20.37
N SER A 60 -0.05 2.40 21.62
CA SER A 60 0.44 3.21 22.75
C SER A 60 1.85 3.78 22.59
N ALA A 61 2.68 3.24 21.68
CA ALA A 61 4.04 3.74 21.45
C ALA A 61 4.06 5.08 20.69
N TYR A 62 2.97 5.46 20.02
CA TYR A 62 2.86 6.72 19.28
C TYR A 62 1.56 7.49 19.54
N LEU A 63 0.45 6.85 19.91
CA LEU A 63 -0.73 7.56 20.37
C LEU A 63 -0.63 7.82 21.88
N HIS A 64 -0.74 9.10 22.27
CA HIS A 64 -0.61 9.54 23.65
C HIS A 64 -1.79 10.39 24.12
N LYS A 65 -2.65 10.82 23.19
CA LYS A 65 -3.91 11.53 23.49
C LYS A 65 -5.15 10.84 22.92
N ALA A 66 -5.03 10.15 21.79
CA ALA A 66 -6.14 9.39 21.22
C ALA A 66 -6.49 8.18 22.11
N LYS A 67 -7.79 7.94 22.31
CA LYS A 67 -8.28 6.69 22.88
C LYS A 67 -8.06 5.57 21.86
N VAL A 68 -7.63 4.40 22.32
CA VAL A 68 -7.56 3.18 21.51
C VAL A 68 -8.63 2.21 22.01
N VAL A 69 -9.37 1.58 21.09
CA VAL A 69 -10.34 0.53 21.37
C VAL A 69 -10.02 -0.66 20.48
N THR A 70 -9.54 -1.74 21.09
CA THR A 70 -9.24 -2.98 20.37
C THR A 70 -10.48 -3.86 20.31
N GLY A 71 -10.98 -4.16 19.11
CA GLY A 71 -12.16 -4.97 18.87
C GLY A 71 -12.52 -5.09 17.39
N LEU A 72 -13.21 -6.17 17.02
CA LEU A 72 -13.74 -6.35 15.67
C LEU A 72 -14.93 -5.42 15.45
N ILE A 73 -14.92 -4.66 14.36
CA ILE A 73 -16.05 -3.82 13.94
C ILE A 73 -17.12 -4.73 13.31
N SER A 74 -18.37 -4.55 13.71
CA SER A 74 -19.53 -5.35 13.27
C SER A 74 -20.52 -4.56 12.43
N GLY A 75 -20.56 -3.23 12.54
CA GLY A 75 -21.51 -2.40 11.80
C GLY A 75 -21.31 -0.89 11.97
N LEU A 76 -22.12 -0.14 11.23
CA LEU A 76 -22.17 1.32 11.24
C LEU A 76 -23.63 1.77 11.36
N THR A 77 -23.89 2.81 12.14
CA THR A 77 -25.21 3.45 12.21
C THR A 77 -25.08 4.97 12.16
N PHE A 78 -26.11 5.63 11.66
CA PHE A 78 -26.26 7.08 11.73
C PHE A 78 -27.46 7.43 12.60
N THR A 79 -27.31 8.43 13.45
CA THR A 79 -28.46 9.00 14.15
C THR A 79 -29.39 9.62 13.11
N ALA A 80 -30.66 9.21 13.11
CA ALA A 80 -31.64 9.80 12.23
C ALA A 80 -31.72 11.31 12.54
N LYS A 81 -31.40 12.14 11.54
CA LYS A 81 -31.56 13.58 11.65
C LYS A 81 -32.99 13.87 12.11
N PRO A 82 -33.21 14.64 13.20
CA PRO A 82 -34.55 14.99 13.62
C PRO A 82 -35.24 15.66 12.43
N ALA A 83 -36.39 15.12 12.03
CA ALA A 83 -37.12 15.63 10.88
C ALA A 83 -37.32 17.13 11.05
N ALA A 84 -36.92 17.92 10.05
CA ALA A 84 -37.27 19.33 10.04
C ALA A 84 -38.81 19.40 10.14
N PRO A 85 -39.38 20.21 11.06
CA PRO A 85 -40.82 20.31 11.19
C PRO A 85 -41.38 20.67 9.82
N ALA A 86 -42.30 19.83 9.32
CA ALA A 86 -42.73 19.91 7.94
C ALA A 86 -43.22 21.33 7.61
N ALA A 87 -42.84 21.84 6.44
CA ALA A 87 -43.34 23.10 5.90
C ALA A 87 -44.80 22.92 5.44
N GLY A 88 -45.67 22.69 6.42
CA GLY A 88 -47.02 22.15 6.30
C GLY A 88 -47.73 22.09 7.66
N ALA A 89 -47.35 22.98 8.60
CA ALA A 89 -47.92 23.10 9.94
C ALA A 89 -48.42 24.53 10.20
N LYS A 90 -49.12 25.11 9.23
CA LYS A 90 -49.82 26.40 9.35
C LYS A 90 -51.29 26.36 8.89
N GLU A 91 -51.88 25.17 8.84
CA GLU A 91 -53.32 24.98 8.63
C GLU A 91 -54.03 24.19 9.77
N GLU A 92 -53.29 23.70 10.78
CA GLU A 92 -53.86 23.04 11.98
C GLU A 92 -53.89 23.95 13.23
N VAL A 93 -54.26 25.22 13.05
CA VAL A 93 -54.71 26.09 14.18
C VAL A 93 -56.00 26.84 13.79
N LYS A 94 -56.97 26.13 13.21
CA LYS A 94 -58.30 26.70 12.95
C LYS A 94 -59.53 25.79 12.93
N GLU A 95 -59.42 24.48 13.20
CA GLU A 95 -60.60 23.60 13.29
C GLU A 95 -61.06 23.27 14.72
N GLU A 96 -60.26 23.45 15.77
CA GLU A 96 -60.75 23.41 17.17
C GLU A 96 -61.47 24.71 17.60
N LYS A 97 -62.34 25.25 16.73
CA LYS A 97 -63.29 26.30 17.14
C LYS A 97 -64.51 26.51 16.22
N LYS A 98 -65.09 25.45 15.64
CA LYS A 98 -66.35 25.59 14.87
C LYS A 98 -67.43 24.51 14.99
N GLU A 99 -67.40 23.65 16.00
CA GLU A 99 -68.58 22.86 16.40
C GLU A 99 -69.05 23.21 17.82
N ALA A 100 -69.84 24.28 17.92
CA ALA A 100 -70.70 24.57 19.07
C ALA A 100 -71.84 25.52 18.65
N VAL A 101 -73.03 25.30 19.23
CA VAL A 101 -74.27 26.10 19.07
C VAL A 101 -74.91 26.07 17.67
N THR A 102 -75.80 25.09 17.50
CA THR A 102 -76.97 25.16 16.61
C THR A 102 -78.14 25.86 17.30
N GLU A 103 -79.04 26.49 16.51
CA GLU A 103 -80.28 27.18 16.94
C GLU A 103 -80.04 28.48 17.77
N GLU A 104 -80.90 29.51 17.79
CA GLU A 104 -82.32 29.65 17.39
C GLU A 104 -82.63 30.96 16.59
N THR A 105 -83.89 31.13 16.18
CA THR A 105 -84.63 32.40 15.90
C THR A 105 -84.18 33.38 14.78
N LYS A 106 -84.72 33.15 13.58
CA LYS A 106 -85.80 33.93 12.92
C LYS A 106 -85.87 35.49 12.99
N GLU A 107 -86.13 36.07 11.81
CA GLU A 107 -87.16 37.09 11.45
C GLU A 107 -86.86 38.60 11.19
N GLU A 108 -87.49 39.06 10.09
CA GLU A 108 -87.86 40.43 9.62
C GLU A 108 -86.82 41.54 9.34
N GLY A 109 -87.17 42.43 8.39
CA GLY A 109 -86.35 43.57 7.94
C GLY A 109 -86.48 43.87 6.45
N LYS A 110 -87.62 44.44 6.00
CA LYS A 110 -87.96 44.61 4.57
C LYS A 110 -87.98 46.10 4.14
N GLU A 111 -87.47 46.36 2.94
CA GLU A 111 -87.87 47.44 1.99
C GLU A 111 -87.49 48.93 2.21
N GLU A 112 -87.37 49.61 1.05
CA GLU A 112 -87.43 51.06 0.77
C GLU A 112 -86.34 52.01 1.33
N GLY A 113 -86.18 53.19 0.69
CA GLY A 113 -85.23 54.23 1.17
C GLY A 113 -84.75 55.32 0.18
N LYS A 114 -84.81 55.08 -1.14
CA LYS A 114 -84.77 56.05 -2.28
C LYS A 114 -83.97 57.38 -2.13
N GLU A 115 -82.86 57.48 -2.88
CA GLU A 115 -82.26 58.72 -3.42
C GLU A 115 -81.95 59.90 -2.47
N LYS A 116 -80.71 59.91 -1.95
CA LYS A 116 -79.87 61.13 -1.89
C LYS A 116 -78.39 60.74 -1.82
N ALA A 117 -77.49 61.67 -2.15
CA ALA A 117 -76.04 61.44 -2.33
C ALA A 117 -75.71 60.36 -3.39
N LYS A 118 -75.98 60.69 -4.67
CA LYS A 118 -75.39 59.98 -5.83
C LYS A 118 -74.83 60.93 -6.90
N GLU A 119 -74.38 62.09 -6.45
CA GLU A 119 -73.46 63.03 -7.08
C GLU A 119 -72.61 63.60 -5.93
N GLU A 120 -71.31 63.82 -6.17
CA GLU A 120 -70.20 64.18 -5.25
C GLU A 120 -69.23 63.02 -4.90
N THR A 121 -69.61 61.95 -4.19
CA THR A 121 -68.64 60.94 -3.71
C THR A 121 -68.36 59.80 -4.72
N THR A 122 -68.00 60.11 -5.98
CA THR A 122 -67.61 59.08 -6.97
C THR A 122 -66.52 59.52 -7.96
N GLU A 123 -66.01 60.75 -7.88
CA GLU A 123 -64.86 61.19 -8.68
C GLU A 123 -63.55 61.09 -7.88
N GLU A 124 -63.49 61.65 -6.66
CA GLU A 124 -62.26 61.70 -5.82
C GLU A 124 -61.64 60.31 -5.58
N ILE A 125 -62.45 59.31 -5.18
CA ILE A 125 -62.01 57.92 -4.92
C ILE A 125 -61.52 57.21 -6.20
N LYS A 126 -61.67 57.81 -7.38
CA LYS A 126 -61.35 57.21 -8.68
C LYS A 126 -60.17 57.84 -9.42
N GLU A 127 -59.63 58.95 -8.91
CA GLU A 127 -58.34 59.49 -9.36
C GLU A 127 -57.18 59.00 -8.49
N GLU A 128 -57.28 59.09 -7.15
CA GLU A 128 -56.20 58.66 -6.24
C GLU A 128 -55.80 57.19 -6.47
N ALA A 129 -56.78 56.27 -6.51
CA ALA A 129 -56.60 54.84 -6.78
C ALA A 129 -56.17 54.51 -8.23
N LYS A 130 -55.78 55.51 -9.03
CA LYS A 130 -55.43 55.38 -10.45
C LYS A 130 -54.16 56.13 -10.86
N GLU A 131 -53.63 57.01 -10.01
CA GLU A 131 -52.26 57.51 -10.13
C GLU A 131 -51.27 56.58 -9.42
N GLU A 132 -51.51 56.18 -8.16
CA GLU A 132 -50.59 55.32 -7.38
C GLU A 132 -50.28 54.00 -8.11
N VAL A 133 -51.33 53.28 -8.54
CA VAL A 133 -51.24 51.99 -9.28
C VAL A 133 -50.60 52.14 -10.68
N LYS A 134 -50.23 53.36 -11.10
CA LYS A 134 -49.71 53.66 -12.44
C LYS A 134 -48.31 54.31 -12.42
N GLU A 135 -47.85 54.81 -11.27
CA GLU A 135 -46.46 55.17 -11.06
C GLU A 135 -45.65 53.96 -10.57
N GLU A 136 -46.09 53.23 -9.53
CA GLU A 136 -45.35 52.06 -9.00
C GLU A 136 -45.09 51.00 -10.08
N ALA A 137 -46.15 50.57 -10.77
CA ALA A 137 -46.10 49.60 -11.88
C ALA A 137 -45.36 50.11 -13.15
N LYS A 138 -44.74 51.30 -13.09
CA LYS A 138 -44.01 51.95 -14.19
C LYS A 138 -42.62 52.44 -13.77
N GLU A 139 -42.31 52.48 -12.48
CA GLU A 139 -40.95 52.49 -11.95
C GLU A 139 -40.40 51.05 -11.92
N GLU A 140 -41.10 50.08 -11.30
CA GLU A 140 -40.61 48.69 -11.18
C GLU A 140 -40.29 48.08 -12.54
N ALA A 141 -41.26 48.10 -13.47
CA ALA A 141 -41.11 47.59 -14.85
C ALA A 141 -40.12 48.37 -15.73
N LYS A 142 -39.41 49.37 -15.17
CA LYS A 142 -38.43 50.23 -15.85
C LYS A 142 -37.09 50.29 -15.11
N GLU A 143 -37.03 49.92 -13.84
CA GLU A 143 -35.82 49.49 -13.14
C GLU A 143 -35.44 48.07 -13.57
N GLU A 144 -36.35 47.08 -13.48
CA GLU A 144 -36.07 45.68 -13.84
C GLU A 144 -35.57 45.56 -15.29
N ALA A 145 -36.33 46.07 -16.26
CA ALA A 145 -35.97 46.06 -17.69
C ALA A 145 -34.73 46.92 -18.05
N LYS A 146 -34.10 47.57 -17.07
CA LYS A 146 -32.91 48.42 -17.22
C LYS A 146 -31.73 47.96 -16.34
N GLU A 147 -31.98 47.14 -15.33
CA GLU A 147 -30.98 46.30 -14.67
C GLU A 147 -30.72 45.06 -15.52
N GLU A 148 -31.73 44.28 -15.93
CA GLU A 148 -31.55 43.06 -16.76
C GLU A 148 -30.78 43.36 -18.04
N ALA A 149 -31.26 44.32 -18.86
CA ALA A 149 -30.60 44.74 -20.11
C ALA A 149 -29.22 45.42 -19.92
N LYS A 150 -28.77 45.61 -18.67
CA LYS A 150 -27.48 46.22 -18.28
C LYS A 150 -26.58 45.25 -17.50
N GLU A 151 -27.14 44.18 -16.94
CA GLU A 151 -26.41 43.01 -16.48
C GLU A 151 -26.10 42.10 -17.67
N GLU A 152 -27.06 41.72 -18.52
CA GLU A 152 -26.83 40.86 -19.69
C GLU A 152 -25.75 41.45 -20.61
N ALA A 153 -25.92 42.71 -21.06
CA ALA A 153 -24.96 43.42 -21.89
C ALA A 153 -23.61 43.74 -21.20
N LYS A 154 -23.47 43.44 -19.89
CA LYS A 154 -22.25 43.60 -19.08
C LYS A 154 -21.68 42.27 -18.60
N GLU A 155 -22.43 41.17 -18.69
CA GLU A 155 -21.94 39.81 -18.57
C GLU A 155 -21.43 39.33 -19.93
N GLU A 156 -22.18 39.45 -21.02
CA GLU A 156 -21.73 39.04 -22.37
C GLU A 156 -20.42 39.74 -22.76
N ALA A 157 -20.38 41.07 -22.71
CA ALA A 157 -19.18 41.88 -23.00
C ALA A 157 -18.03 41.71 -21.97
N LYS A 158 -18.25 40.96 -20.88
CA LYS A 158 -17.26 40.64 -19.84
C LYS A 158 -16.93 39.14 -19.78
N GLU A 159 -17.69 38.28 -20.46
CA GLU A 159 -17.34 36.90 -20.76
C GLU A 159 -16.50 36.85 -22.03
N GLU A 160 -16.92 37.47 -23.14
CA GLU A 160 -16.15 37.49 -24.40
C GLU A 160 -14.75 38.09 -24.17
N ALA A 161 -14.68 39.30 -23.62
CA ALA A 161 -13.42 39.97 -23.29
C ALA A 161 -12.58 39.28 -22.17
N LYS A 162 -13.14 38.26 -21.51
CA LYS A 162 -12.47 37.47 -20.46
C LYS A 162 -12.18 36.03 -20.91
N GLU A 163 -12.78 35.54 -21.98
CA GLU A 163 -12.36 34.31 -22.67
C GLU A 163 -11.22 34.63 -23.62
N GLU A 164 -11.32 35.66 -24.47
CA GLU A 164 -10.23 36.03 -25.40
C GLU A 164 -8.93 36.35 -24.64
N ALA A 165 -9.00 37.26 -23.66
CA ALA A 165 -7.85 37.62 -22.81
C ALA A 165 -7.36 36.48 -21.89
N LYS A 166 -8.11 35.37 -21.78
CA LYS A 166 -7.76 34.17 -20.97
C LYS A 166 -7.31 33.00 -21.84
N GLU A 167 -7.61 32.97 -23.14
CA GLU A 167 -6.97 32.07 -24.08
C GLU A 167 -5.60 32.62 -24.48
N GLU A 168 -5.49 33.89 -24.88
CA GLU A 168 -4.20 34.50 -25.27
C GLU A 168 -3.17 34.42 -24.11
N ALA A 169 -3.53 34.92 -22.93
CA ALA A 169 -2.65 34.85 -21.75
C ALA A 169 -2.39 33.42 -21.22
N LYS A 170 -3.13 32.40 -21.70
CA LYS A 170 -2.97 30.99 -21.35
C LYS A 170 -2.24 30.19 -22.43
N GLU A 171 -2.15 30.66 -23.66
CA GLU A 171 -1.18 30.17 -24.64
C GLU A 171 0.19 30.76 -24.36
N GLU A 172 0.32 32.09 -24.20
CA GLU A 172 1.61 32.76 -23.95
C GLU A 172 2.28 32.24 -22.66
N ALA A 173 1.58 32.30 -21.52
CA ALA A 173 2.13 31.79 -20.25
C ALA A 173 2.33 30.25 -20.23
N LYS A 174 1.81 29.50 -21.22
CA LYS A 174 2.00 28.05 -21.37
C LYS A 174 3.11 27.68 -22.35
N GLU A 175 3.50 28.58 -23.26
CA GLU A 175 4.77 28.46 -23.99
C GLU A 175 5.93 28.95 -23.11
N GLU A 176 5.82 30.12 -22.47
CA GLU A 176 6.88 30.67 -21.61
C GLU A 176 7.22 29.72 -20.45
N ALA A 177 6.25 29.32 -19.62
CA ALA A 177 6.48 28.38 -18.52
C ALA A 177 6.88 26.96 -18.98
N LYS A 178 6.78 26.65 -20.27
CA LYS A 178 7.20 25.36 -20.88
C LYS A 178 8.61 25.42 -21.48
N GLU A 179 9.09 26.59 -21.89
CA GLU A 179 10.51 26.81 -22.18
C GLU A 179 11.30 27.03 -20.88
N GLU A 180 10.81 27.84 -19.94
CA GLU A 180 11.47 28.06 -18.63
C GLU A 180 11.65 26.75 -17.86
N ALA A 181 10.57 26.00 -17.62
CA ALA A 181 10.65 24.70 -16.92
C ALA A 181 11.41 23.61 -17.71
N LYS A 182 11.81 23.87 -18.96
CA LYS A 182 12.62 22.99 -19.83
C LYS A 182 14.08 23.42 -19.87
N GLU A 183 14.39 24.69 -19.65
CA GLU A 183 15.75 25.18 -19.38
C GLU A 183 16.13 24.88 -17.92
N GLU A 184 15.28 25.20 -16.93
CA GLU A 184 15.52 24.92 -15.50
C GLU A 184 15.73 23.42 -15.26
N ALA A 185 14.81 22.56 -15.69
CA ALA A 185 14.95 21.10 -15.54
C ALA A 185 16.09 20.49 -16.37
N LYS A 186 16.74 21.28 -17.24
CA LYS A 186 17.95 20.90 -17.98
C LYS A 186 19.23 21.42 -17.31
N GLU A 187 19.22 22.60 -16.71
CA GLU A 187 20.34 23.07 -15.86
C GLU A 187 20.40 22.29 -14.55
N GLU A 188 19.29 22.10 -13.82
CA GLU A 188 19.25 21.29 -12.60
C GLU A 188 19.77 19.87 -12.87
N ALA A 189 19.29 19.21 -13.93
CA ALA A 189 19.75 17.88 -14.33
C ALA A 189 21.21 17.84 -14.83
N GLN A 190 21.80 18.98 -15.24
CA GLN A 190 23.21 19.08 -15.58
C GLN A 190 24.11 19.49 -14.39
N GLU A 191 23.58 20.14 -13.36
CA GLU A 191 24.28 20.37 -12.09
C GLU A 191 24.25 19.11 -11.21
N GLU A 192 23.08 18.48 -11.00
CA GLU A 192 22.97 17.24 -10.20
C GLU A 192 23.87 16.14 -10.75
N ALA A 193 23.79 15.84 -12.05
CA ALA A 193 24.63 14.82 -12.69
C ALA A 193 26.15 15.15 -12.68
N LYS A 194 26.52 16.40 -12.39
CA LYS A 194 27.91 16.89 -12.38
C LYS A 194 28.47 17.02 -10.96
N GLU A 195 27.64 17.28 -9.96
CA GLU A 195 28.00 17.12 -8.55
C GLU A 195 28.00 15.65 -8.14
N GLU A 196 27.02 14.82 -8.57
CA GLU A 196 27.03 13.37 -8.32
C GLU A 196 28.29 12.72 -8.88
N ALA A 197 28.60 12.92 -10.17
CA ALA A 197 29.82 12.38 -10.79
C ALA A 197 31.14 12.92 -10.16
N LYS A 198 31.08 14.05 -9.45
CA LYS A 198 32.21 14.70 -8.77
C LYS A 198 32.37 14.23 -7.32
N GLU A 199 31.29 13.89 -6.63
CA GLU A 199 31.35 13.19 -5.34
C GLU A 199 31.68 11.71 -5.52
N GLU A 200 31.13 11.02 -6.53
CA GLU A 200 31.48 9.63 -6.86
C GLU A 200 32.98 9.49 -7.17
N ALA A 201 33.50 10.26 -8.13
CA ALA A 201 34.94 10.23 -8.46
C ALA A 201 35.86 10.65 -7.30
N LYS A 202 35.34 11.35 -6.28
CA LYS A 202 36.07 11.81 -5.09
C LYS A 202 36.00 10.81 -3.94
N GLU A 203 34.92 10.04 -3.79
CA GLU A 203 34.86 8.92 -2.86
C GLU A 203 35.57 7.67 -3.43
N GLU A 204 35.47 7.39 -4.74
CA GLU A 204 36.23 6.32 -5.40
C GLU A 204 37.73 6.52 -5.24
N ALA A 205 38.28 7.67 -5.67
CA ALA A 205 39.70 7.99 -5.52
C ALA A 205 40.18 8.04 -4.06
N LYS A 206 39.27 8.18 -3.09
CA LYS A 206 39.53 8.21 -1.64
C LYS A 206 39.47 6.84 -1.00
N GLU A 207 38.63 5.92 -1.49
CA GLU A 207 38.65 4.51 -1.07
C GLU A 207 39.77 3.74 -1.78
N GLU A 208 40.07 4.01 -3.05
CA GLU A 208 41.23 3.44 -3.76
C GLU A 208 42.54 3.81 -3.05
N ALA A 209 42.84 5.09 -2.86
CA ALA A 209 44.04 5.54 -2.15
C ALA A 209 44.11 5.07 -0.68
N LYS A 210 42.98 4.65 -0.08
CA LYS A 210 42.89 4.12 1.29
C LYS A 210 43.05 2.60 1.34
N GLU A 211 42.66 1.86 0.32
CA GLU A 211 42.97 0.43 0.20
C GLU A 211 44.42 0.22 -0.30
N GLU A 212 44.93 1.05 -1.23
CA GLU A 212 46.34 1.03 -1.65
C GLU A 212 47.27 1.27 -0.46
N ALA A 213 47.11 2.38 0.27
CA ALA A 213 47.90 2.67 1.46
C ALA A 213 47.75 1.64 2.60
N LYS A 214 46.69 0.80 2.56
CA LYS A 214 46.41 -0.26 3.54
C LYS A 214 46.95 -1.62 3.11
N GLU A 215 47.12 -1.89 1.81
CA GLU A 215 47.88 -3.03 1.32
C GLU A 215 49.39 -2.74 1.37
N GLU A 216 49.85 -1.53 1.03
CA GLU A 216 51.27 -1.13 1.16
C GLU A 216 51.75 -1.28 2.61
N ALA A 217 51.07 -0.62 3.57
CA ALA A 217 51.41 -0.73 5.00
C ALA A 217 51.26 -2.15 5.58
N LYS A 218 50.60 -3.07 4.87
CA LYS A 218 50.39 -4.48 5.25
C LYS A 218 51.40 -5.43 4.60
N GLU A 219 51.94 -5.10 3.42
CA GLU A 219 53.11 -5.77 2.86
C GLU A 219 54.40 -5.29 3.54
N GLU A 220 54.56 -3.99 3.83
CA GLU A 220 55.72 -3.46 4.58
C GLU A 220 55.83 -4.11 5.96
N ALA A 221 54.77 -4.07 6.78
CA ALA A 221 54.74 -4.72 8.10
C ALA A 221 54.87 -6.26 8.06
N LYS A 222 54.74 -6.87 6.87
CA LYS A 222 54.86 -8.32 6.64
C LYS A 222 56.23 -8.71 6.07
N GLU A 223 56.94 -7.82 5.39
CA GLU A 223 58.37 -7.98 5.09
C GLU A 223 59.22 -7.64 6.32
N GLU A 224 58.91 -6.57 7.07
CA GLU A 224 59.62 -6.23 8.32
C GLU A 224 59.55 -7.38 9.33
N ALA A 225 58.35 -7.87 9.68
CA ALA A 225 58.18 -9.02 10.58
C ALA A 225 58.77 -10.35 10.05
N LYS A 226 59.17 -10.39 8.77
CA LYS A 226 59.77 -11.56 8.11
C LYS A 226 61.29 -11.44 7.94
N GLU A 227 61.85 -10.22 7.95
CA GLU A 227 63.28 -10.00 8.16
C GLU A 227 63.61 -10.08 9.66
N GLU A 228 62.81 -9.52 10.57
CA GLU A 228 63.01 -9.63 12.03
C GLU A 228 63.03 -11.10 12.47
N ALA A 229 62.01 -11.89 12.15
CA ALA A 229 61.96 -13.33 12.45
C ALA A 229 63.05 -14.17 11.74
N LYS A 230 63.83 -13.57 10.84
CA LYS A 230 64.92 -14.20 10.06
C LYS A 230 66.31 -13.71 10.47
N GLU A 231 66.40 -12.57 11.15
CA GLU A 231 67.54 -12.18 11.99
C GLU A 231 67.48 -12.92 13.33
N GLU A 232 66.33 -12.94 14.03
CA GLU A 232 66.17 -13.66 15.31
C GLU A 232 66.52 -15.16 15.19
N ALA A 233 65.93 -15.86 14.21
CA ALA A 233 66.24 -17.27 13.94
C ALA A 233 67.68 -17.54 13.44
N LYS A 234 68.48 -16.48 13.26
CA LYS A 234 69.88 -16.51 12.80
C LYS A 234 70.85 -16.01 13.88
N GLU A 235 70.41 -15.19 14.82
CA GLU A 235 71.07 -14.97 16.12
C GLU A 235 70.92 -16.22 16.99
N GLU A 236 69.72 -16.78 17.19
CA GLU A 236 69.54 -18.04 17.95
C GLU A 236 70.43 -19.17 17.39
N ALA A 237 70.38 -19.39 16.08
CA ALA A 237 71.21 -20.40 15.40
C ALA A 237 72.72 -20.08 15.39
N THR A 238 73.15 -18.89 15.85
CA THR A 238 74.57 -18.56 16.05
C THR A 238 74.96 -18.35 17.51
N GLU A 239 74.04 -18.27 18.47
CA GLU A 239 74.31 -18.39 19.91
C GLU A 239 74.31 -19.86 20.34
N GLU A 240 73.35 -20.70 19.90
CA GLU A 240 73.40 -22.16 20.14
C GLU A 240 74.71 -22.77 19.61
N ALA A 241 75.19 -22.29 18.45
CA ALA A 241 76.46 -22.69 17.85
C ALA A 241 77.71 -22.13 18.56
N LYS A 242 77.56 -21.21 19.53
CA LYS A 242 78.65 -20.72 20.41
C LYS A 242 78.62 -21.40 21.78
N GLU A 243 77.45 -21.50 22.41
CA GLU A 243 77.29 -22.15 23.72
C GLU A 243 77.60 -23.66 23.60
N GLY A 244 77.02 -24.34 22.61
CA GLY A 244 77.34 -25.74 22.28
C GLY A 244 78.78 -25.97 21.82
N ALA A 245 79.56 -24.91 21.57
CA ALA A 245 80.99 -24.97 21.23
C ALA A 245 81.91 -24.52 22.39
N THR A 246 81.36 -24.16 23.56
CA THR A 246 82.14 -23.65 24.70
C THR A 246 81.90 -24.37 26.03
N GLU A 247 80.79 -25.10 26.23
CA GLU A 247 80.56 -25.82 27.50
C GLU A 247 81.08 -27.28 27.55
N GLU A 248 81.25 -27.99 26.42
CA GLU A 248 81.94 -29.31 26.38
C GLU A 248 83.47 -29.22 26.12
N ALA A 249 84.11 -28.10 26.49
CA ALA A 249 85.53 -27.84 26.24
C ALA A 249 86.45 -27.87 27.48
N THR A 250 85.91 -28.01 28.69
CA THR A 250 86.68 -28.21 29.94
C THR A 250 85.90 -29.04 30.96
N GLU A 251 86.61 -29.93 31.66
CA GLU A 251 86.11 -30.95 32.61
C GLU A 251 85.27 -32.08 31.94
N GLY A 252 85.70 -33.35 31.98
CA GLY A 252 86.95 -33.89 32.52
C GLY A 252 87.22 -35.31 32.02
N ALA A 253 88.50 -35.67 31.86
CA ALA A 253 88.92 -36.98 31.36
C ALA A 253 89.41 -37.90 32.48
N THR A 254 88.78 -39.06 32.69
CA THR A 254 89.38 -40.28 33.29
C THR A 254 88.44 -41.49 33.15
N GLU A 255 89.04 -42.69 33.11
CA GLU A 255 88.46 -44.02 33.43
C GLU A 255 87.34 -44.56 32.52
N GLU A 256 87.61 -45.61 31.73
CA GLU A 256 87.25 -47.03 31.97
C GLU A 256 85.76 -47.35 31.71
N ALA A 257 85.31 -48.51 31.21
CA ALA A 257 85.82 -49.67 30.48
C ALA A 257 84.65 -50.70 30.45
N THR A 258 84.75 -51.75 29.62
CA THR A 258 83.98 -53.04 29.71
C THR A 258 82.44 -53.10 29.49
N GLU A 259 82.08 -53.96 28.53
CA GLU A 259 80.98 -54.98 28.52
C GLU A 259 79.48 -54.59 28.44
N GLY A 260 78.71 -55.36 27.63
CA GLY A 260 77.25 -55.41 27.69
C GLY A 260 76.47 -55.75 26.38
N ALA A 261 76.26 -57.06 26.11
CA ALA A 261 75.12 -57.72 25.43
C ALA A 261 74.36 -57.04 24.22
N THR A 262 74.21 -57.62 23.01
CA THR A 262 73.46 -58.84 22.57
C THR A 262 71.93 -58.80 22.85
N GLU A 263 70.99 -59.12 21.95
CA GLU A 263 71.06 -59.69 20.57
C GLU A 263 69.73 -59.52 19.77
N GLU A 264 69.70 -59.98 18.49
CA GLU A 264 68.53 -60.36 17.63
C GLU A 264 67.43 -59.30 17.29
N ALA A 265 66.68 -59.32 16.18
CA ALA A 265 66.80 -59.88 14.81
C ALA A 265 65.78 -59.10 13.91
N LYS A 266 66.04 -58.71 12.65
CA LYS A 266 65.99 -59.50 11.39
C LYS A 266 64.65 -60.23 11.14
N GLU A 267 63.98 -60.19 9.96
CA GLU A 267 64.42 -59.87 8.58
C GLU A 267 63.42 -58.99 7.74
N GLU A 268 63.78 -58.75 6.47
CA GLU A 268 63.24 -57.85 5.41
C GLU A 268 63.02 -58.71 4.11
N PRO A 269 62.82 -58.22 2.84
CA PRO A 269 62.18 -57.03 2.22
C PRO A 269 61.35 -57.35 0.91
N THR A 270 61.11 -56.34 0.03
CA THR A 270 60.84 -56.37 -1.47
C THR A 270 59.47 -56.90 -2.00
N GLU A 271 58.75 -56.35 -3.00
CA GLU A 271 58.96 -55.59 -4.29
C GLU A 271 59.12 -56.46 -5.57
N GLU A 272 58.67 -56.11 -6.80
CA GLU A 272 58.17 -54.84 -7.42
C GLU A 272 56.85 -55.02 -8.25
N ALA A 273 56.56 -54.25 -9.33
CA ALA A 273 55.19 -54.01 -9.86
C ALA A 273 55.01 -53.92 -11.42
N LYS A 274 53.93 -53.23 -11.88
CA LYS A 274 53.45 -52.92 -13.28
C LYS A 274 52.86 -54.11 -14.09
N GLU A 275 52.15 -53.98 -15.24
CA GLU A 275 51.70 -52.86 -16.12
C GLU A 275 50.30 -53.19 -16.78
N GLU A 276 49.88 -52.55 -17.89
CA GLU A 276 48.54 -52.68 -18.55
C GLU A 276 48.54 -53.50 -19.90
N ALA A 277 47.52 -53.63 -20.79
CA ALA A 277 46.22 -52.95 -21.03
C ALA A 277 45.20 -53.70 -21.95
N LYS A 278 43.92 -53.28 -21.91
CA LYS A 278 42.88 -53.14 -22.99
C LYS A 278 42.31 -54.33 -23.85
N GLU A 279 41.01 -54.18 -24.20
CA GLU A 279 40.26 -54.62 -25.43
C GLU A 279 40.01 -56.15 -25.71
N GLU A 280 38.94 -56.65 -26.37
CA GLU A 280 37.54 -56.21 -26.68
C GLU A 280 36.65 -57.40 -27.21
N ALA A 281 35.40 -57.17 -27.69
CA ALA A 281 34.45 -58.03 -28.48
C ALA A 281 33.74 -59.26 -27.79
N VAL A 282 32.39 -59.50 -27.81
CA VAL A 282 31.33 -59.73 -28.88
C VAL A 282 31.38 -61.18 -29.46
N THR A 283 30.31 -62.00 -29.69
CA THR A 283 28.82 -61.93 -29.86
C THR A 283 28.00 -62.51 -28.66
N ALA A 284 26.65 -62.64 -28.55
CA ALA A 284 25.41 -62.50 -29.38
C ALA A 284 24.81 -63.75 -30.10
N ASP A 285 23.50 -64.02 -29.88
CA ASP A 285 22.47 -64.56 -30.84
C ASP A 285 21.02 -64.38 -30.30
N ALA A 286 19.97 -64.84 -31.02
CA ALA A 286 18.66 -64.17 -31.12
C ALA A 286 17.41 -65.10 -31.20
N GLY A 287 16.21 -64.52 -31.42
CA GLY A 287 14.97 -65.27 -31.72
C GLY A 287 13.68 -64.43 -31.71
N ALA A 288 12.87 -64.52 -32.78
CA ALA A 288 11.52 -63.94 -32.93
C ALA A 288 10.45 -65.08 -32.85
N GLU A 289 9.14 -64.95 -33.15
CA GLU A 289 8.34 -63.98 -33.93
C GLU A 289 6.81 -64.17 -33.67
N GLU A 290 5.97 -63.18 -34.04
CA GLU A 290 4.50 -63.27 -34.31
C GLU A 290 3.52 -63.81 -33.21
N SER A 291 2.18 -63.61 -33.24
CA SER A 291 1.28 -62.65 -33.94
C SER A 291 -0.09 -62.57 -33.21
N GLY A 292 -0.95 -61.61 -33.55
CA GLY A 292 -2.37 -61.60 -33.10
C GLY A 292 -3.10 -60.26 -33.29
N LYS A 293 -4.35 -60.29 -33.79
CA LYS A 293 -5.19 -59.09 -34.05
C LYS A 293 -6.39 -58.97 -33.10
N GLY A 294 -6.84 -57.75 -32.86
CA GLY A 294 -8.15 -57.36 -32.31
C GLY A 294 -8.47 -55.92 -32.72
N GLU A 295 -9.75 -55.58 -32.95
CA GLU A 295 -10.16 -54.35 -33.66
C GLU A 295 -11.48 -53.78 -33.08
N ALA A 296 -11.80 -52.52 -33.43
CA ALA A 296 -13.07 -51.81 -33.24
C ALA A 296 -13.38 -51.27 -31.81
N THR A 297 -14.02 -50.10 -31.60
CA THR A 297 -14.42 -48.99 -32.51
C THR A 297 -14.76 -47.71 -31.71
N ALA A 298 -14.85 -46.58 -32.43
CA ALA A 298 -15.59 -45.35 -32.08
C ALA A 298 -15.01 -44.40 -31.01
N GLU A 299 -14.36 -43.34 -31.50
CA GLU A 299 -14.43 -42.00 -30.88
C GLU A 299 -15.47 -41.16 -31.65
N GLU A 300 -16.10 -40.19 -30.98
CA GLU A 300 -17.19 -39.37 -31.52
C GLU A 300 -16.69 -37.95 -31.80
N GLU A 301 -16.66 -37.54 -33.08
CA GLU A 301 -16.32 -36.16 -33.43
C GLU A 301 -17.40 -35.19 -32.94
N ASN A 302 -17.08 -34.32 -31.98
CA ASN A 302 -17.93 -33.18 -31.65
C ASN A 302 -17.23 -31.86 -32.03
N LYS A 303 -17.71 -31.21 -33.10
CA LYS A 303 -17.30 -29.87 -33.52
C LYS A 303 -18.25 -28.86 -32.91
N GLU A 304 -17.75 -27.95 -32.08
CA GLU A 304 -18.46 -26.70 -31.74
C GLU A 304 -17.86 -25.53 -32.54
N GLU A 305 -18.71 -24.58 -32.93
CA GLU A 305 -18.39 -23.55 -33.93
C GLU A 305 -17.77 -22.28 -33.30
N GLU A 306 -16.76 -21.70 -33.96
CA GLU A 306 -16.25 -20.37 -33.61
C GLU A 306 -17.25 -19.27 -33.98
N GLY A 307 -18.17 -18.96 -33.05
CA GLY A 307 -19.11 -17.85 -33.19
C GLY A 307 -18.47 -16.49 -32.93
N GLU A 308 -18.02 -15.79 -33.99
CA GLU A 308 -17.56 -14.40 -33.90
C GLU A 308 -18.63 -13.48 -33.27
N ARG A 309 -18.44 -13.08 -32.01
CA ARG A 309 -19.17 -11.94 -31.42
C ARG A 309 -18.36 -10.67 -31.50
N LYS A 310 -18.75 -9.80 -32.43
CA LYS A 310 -18.36 -8.38 -32.42
C LYS A 310 -19.09 -7.70 -31.26
N GLU A 311 -18.35 -7.22 -30.26
CA GLU A 311 -18.91 -6.30 -29.27
C GLU A 311 -19.04 -4.91 -29.90
N GLU A 312 -20.27 -4.39 -29.98
CA GLU A 312 -20.50 -3.03 -30.44
C GLU A 312 -20.05 -2.03 -29.38
N LYS A 313 -19.12 -1.16 -29.76
CA LYS A 313 -18.53 -0.13 -28.91
C LYS A 313 -19.55 0.99 -28.63
N LYS A 314 -20.41 0.77 -27.63
CA LYS A 314 -21.50 1.70 -27.28
C LYS A 314 -20.97 2.87 -26.45
N GLU A 315 -20.67 3.97 -27.11
CA GLU A 315 -20.27 5.21 -26.46
C GLU A 315 -21.38 5.71 -25.52
N SER A 316 -21.01 6.02 -24.27
CA SER A 316 -21.92 6.62 -23.30
C SER A 316 -21.75 8.14 -23.34
N PRO A 317 -22.84 8.93 -23.39
CA PRO A 317 -22.75 10.37 -23.55
C PRO A 317 -22.10 11.04 -22.33
N LYS A 318 -21.37 12.13 -22.56
CA LYS A 318 -21.01 13.09 -21.52
C LYS A 318 -22.28 13.58 -20.83
N ALA A 319 -22.37 13.41 -19.52
CA ALA A 319 -23.26 14.20 -18.68
C ALA A 319 -22.50 15.47 -18.25
N GLU A 320 -22.80 16.60 -18.88
CA GLU A 320 -22.33 17.90 -18.40
C GLU A 320 -23.27 18.37 -17.27
N GLY A 321 -22.69 18.72 -16.12
CA GLY A 321 -23.44 19.00 -14.90
C GLY A 321 -22.71 20.04 -14.07
N GLY A 322 -22.99 21.32 -14.34
CA GLY A 322 -22.50 22.45 -13.56
C GLY A 322 -23.14 22.45 -12.16
N GLY A 323 -22.46 21.85 -11.18
CA GLY A 323 -22.88 21.89 -9.79
C GLY A 323 -22.44 23.20 -9.12
N SER A 324 -23.38 24.07 -8.77
CA SER A 324 -23.11 25.27 -7.99
C SER A 324 -22.60 24.92 -6.58
N GLU A 325 -21.70 25.75 -6.02
CA GLU A 325 -21.20 25.60 -4.65
C GLU A 325 -22.26 26.02 -3.60
N GLY A 326 -23.37 25.29 -3.55
CA GLY A 326 -24.34 25.37 -2.47
C GLY A 326 -23.69 24.94 -1.15
N ALA A 327 -23.83 25.76 -0.10
CA ALA A 327 -23.29 25.47 1.22
C ALA A 327 -23.86 24.15 1.77
N LYS A 328 -23.03 23.10 1.82
CA LYS A 328 -23.43 21.76 2.27
C LYS A 328 -23.99 21.81 3.70
N PRO A 329 -25.04 21.01 4.01
CA PRO A 329 -25.70 21.01 5.32
C PRO A 329 -24.79 20.43 6.43
N ALA A 330 -25.33 20.34 7.65
CA ALA A 330 -24.58 19.86 8.81
C ALA A 330 -24.76 18.35 9.07
N ALA A 331 -23.62 17.70 9.27
CA ALA A 331 -23.38 16.30 9.64
C ALA A 331 -24.42 15.64 10.55
N ALA A 332 -24.85 14.43 10.17
CA ALA A 332 -25.53 13.50 11.06
C ALA A 332 -24.50 12.68 11.84
N ALA A 333 -24.45 12.85 13.17
CA ALA A 333 -23.65 12.03 14.06
C ALA A 333 -24.05 10.54 13.95
N GLY A 334 -23.15 9.61 14.30
CA GLY A 334 -23.40 8.18 14.19
C GLY A 334 -22.63 7.36 15.21
N GLU A 335 -22.73 6.03 15.11
CA GLU A 335 -22.01 5.09 15.98
C GLU A 335 -21.39 3.95 15.16
N VAL A 336 -20.12 3.64 15.44
CA VAL A 336 -19.46 2.41 14.97
C VAL A 336 -19.75 1.32 15.99
N LEU A 337 -20.26 0.19 15.53
CA LEU A 337 -20.61 -0.96 16.37
C LEU A 337 -19.50 -2.00 16.34
N LEU A 338 -19.21 -2.60 17.50
CA LEU A 338 -18.24 -3.69 17.65
C LEU A 338 -18.95 -5.03 17.88
N ALA A 339 -18.23 -6.13 17.63
CA ALA A 339 -18.75 -7.49 17.76
C ALA A 339 -19.06 -7.92 19.20
N ASP A 340 -18.57 -7.19 20.21
CA ASP A 340 -18.89 -7.38 21.63
C ASP A 340 -20.16 -6.60 22.09
N GLY A 341 -20.78 -5.83 21.18
CA GLY A 341 -21.92 -4.96 21.47
C GLY A 341 -21.55 -3.54 21.88
N THR A 342 -20.26 -3.18 21.94
CA THR A 342 -19.83 -1.80 22.21
C THR A 342 -20.20 -0.89 21.04
N ALA A 343 -20.90 0.22 21.33
CA ALA A 343 -21.11 1.32 20.40
C ALA A 343 -20.11 2.46 20.67
N VAL A 344 -19.44 2.95 19.63
CA VAL A 344 -18.48 4.05 19.70
C VAL A 344 -19.01 5.24 18.88
N PRO A 345 -19.54 6.29 19.53
CA PRO A 345 -20.23 7.37 18.83
C PRO A 345 -19.28 8.45 18.30
N PHE A 346 -19.59 8.98 17.12
CA PHE A 346 -18.78 9.94 16.38
C PHE A 346 -19.58 11.14 15.87
N ASP A 347 -18.87 12.25 15.67
CA ASP A 347 -19.35 13.41 14.90
C ASP A 347 -18.74 13.41 13.48
N LEU A 348 -17.51 12.86 13.36
CA LEU A 348 -16.77 12.62 12.12
C LEU A 348 -16.18 11.20 12.13
N LEU A 349 -16.26 10.50 11.01
CA LEU A 349 -15.74 9.14 10.84
C LEU A 349 -14.67 9.11 9.74
N VAL A 350 -13.58 8.36 9.98
CA VAL A 350 -12.61 7.96 8.96
C VAL A 350 -12.62 6.44 8.87
N VAL A 351 -12.98 5.91 7.70
CA VAL A 351 -12.95 4.47 7.42
C VAL A 351 -11.63 4.12 6.73
N CYS A 352 -10.90 3.17 7.31
CA CYS A 352 -9.56 2.78 6.87
C CYS A 352 -9.20 1.34 7.28
N THR A 353 -10.21 0.47 7.39
CA THR A 353 -10.11 -0.97 7.73
C THR A 353 -9.28 -1.79 6.74
N GLY A 354 -8.96 -1.24 5.57
CA GLY A 354 -8.05 -1.84 4.61
C GLY A 354 -8.62 -3.11 3.97
N SER A 355 -7.89 -4.22 4.09
CA SER A 355 -8.28 -5.52 3.54
C SER A 355 -8.37 -6.58 4.63
N GLU A 356 -9.38 -7.45 4.55
CA GLU A 356 -9.63 -8.60 5.42
C GLU A 356 -8.39 -9.51 5.53
N PRO A 357 -7.79 -9.67 6.73
CA PRO A 357 -6.66 -10.56 6.95
C PRO A 357 -6.96 -11.63 8.01
N TYR A 358 -6.15 -12.70 8.02
CA TYR A 358 -5.94 -13.45 9.25
C TYR A 358 -5.41 -12.48 10.32
N THR A 359 -6.12 -12.35 11.44
CA THR A 359 -5.91 -11.28 12.43
C THR A 359 -5.40 -11.88 13.73
N ILE A 360 -4.16 -11.55 14.09
CA ILE A 360 -3.60 -11.81 15.42
C ILE A 360 -3.87 -10.57 16.27
N ALA A 361 -4.67 -10.69 17.33
CA ALA A 361 -5.17 -9.53 18.06
C ALA A 361 -4.10 -8.83 18.92
N THR A 362 -3.15 -9.57 19.50
CA THR A 362 -2.13 -9.01 20.39
C THR A 362 -0.76 -8.91 19.72
N ARG A 363 -0.01 -7.87 20.06
CA ARG A 363 1.40 -7.72 19.64
C ARG A 363 2.24 -8.92 20.04
N ASP A 364 2.10 -9.40 21.26
CA ASP A 364 2.97 -10.46 21.78
C ASP A 364 2.70 -11.80 21.09
N ASP A 365 1.45 -12.11 20.73
CA ASP A 365 1.13 -13.29 19.92
C ASP A 365 1.58 -13.12 18.47
N CYS A 366 1.59 -11.90 17.93
CA CYS A 366 2.15 -11.61 16.61
C CYS A 366 3.68 -11.83 16.57
N LEU A 367 4.41 -11.44 17.62
CA LEU A 367 5.84 -11.74 17.75
C LEU A 367 6.11 -13.25 17.90
N LYS A 368 5.31 -13.95 18.72
CA LYS A 368 5.39 -15.43 18.85
C LYS A 368 5.13 -16.13 17.52
N PHE A 369 4.17 -15.65 16.74
CA PHE A 369 3.86 -16.17 15.40
C PHE A 369 5.07 -16.06 14.46
N TYR A 370 5.69 -14.88 14.31
CA TYR A 370 6.88 -14.76 13.45
C TYR A 370 8.04 -15.65 13.92
N ALA A 371 8.28 -15.77 15.22
CA ALA A 371 9.30 -16.67 15.76
C ALA A 371 8.99 -18.16 15.52
N HIS A 372 7.72 -18.57 15.63
CA HIS A 372 7.28 -19.94 15.40
C HIS A 372 7.33 -20.33 13.90
N GLU A 373 6.83 -19.47 13.02
CA GLU A 373 6.85 -19.68 11.57
C GLU A 373 8.28 -19.62 11.02
N HIS A 374 9.16 -18.75 11.55
CA HIS A 374 10.59 -18.80 11.27
C HIS A 374 11.20 -20.16 11.60
N GLU A 375 10.93 -20.70 12.78
CA GLU A 375 11.48 -22.00 13.20
C GLU A 375 10.89 -23.20 12.42
N LYS A 376 9.69 -23.09 11.85
CA LYS A 376 9.19 -24.06 10.85
C LYS A 376 9.93 -23.90 9.51
N LEU A 377 9.91 -22.71 8.93
CA LEU A 377 10.49 -22.37 7.63
C LEU A 377 11.98 -22.69 7.55
N LYS A 378 12.71 -22.46 8.64
CA LYS A 378 14.12 -22.82 8.82
C LYS A 378 14.38 -24.33 8.72
N LYS A 379 13.47 -25.18 9.18
CA LYS A 379 13.59 -26.65 9.12
C LYS A 379 13.14 -27.27 7.79
N ALA A 380 12.24 -26.61 7.05
CA ALA A 380 11.76 -27.06 5.74
C ALA A 380 12.89 -27.20 4.70
N ALA A 381 12.93 -28.30 3.94
CA ALA A 381 13.83 -28.42 2.78
C ALA A 381 13.20 -27.82 1.50
N SER A 382 11.87 -27.80 1.46
CA SER A 382 11.05 -27.35 0.33
C SER A 382 9.95 -26.39 0.77
N VAL A 383 9.72 -25.33 -0.01
CA VAL A 383 8.76 -24.26 0.26
C VAL A 383 7.86 -24.03 -0.94
N LEU A 384 6.54 -24.03 -0.71
CA LEU A 384 5.54 -23.61 -1.69
C LEU A 384 5.02 -22.21 -1.33
N VAL A 385 5.18 -21.23 -2.22
CA VAL A 385 4.60 -19.90 -2.10
C VAL A 385 3.35 -19.83 -3.00
N VAL A 386 2.18 -19.81 -2.37
CA VAL A 386 0.88 -19.70 -3.07
C VAL A 386 0.57 -18.22 -3.29
N GLY A 387 0.84 -17.73 -4.50
CA GLY A 387 0.56 -16.37 -4.94
C GLY A 387 1.80 -15.61 -5.41
N GLY A 388 2.09 -15.66 -6.72
CA GLY A 388 3.12 -14.85 -7.39
C GLY A 388 2.86 -13.32 -7.45
N GLY A 389 2.08 -12.77 -6.52
CA GLY A 389 1.95 -11.32 -6.30
C GLY A 389 3.18 -10.74 -5.58
N PRO A 390 3.21 -9.43 -5.29
CA PRO A 390 4.39 -8.77 -4.70
C PRO A 390 4.80 -9.41 -3.37
N ALA A 391 3.86 -9.70 -2.46
CA ALA A 391 4.19 -10.32 -1.18
C ALA A 391 4.84 -11.72 -1.33
N GLY A 392 4.40 -12.53 -2.29
CA GLY A 392 4.96 -13.87 -2.52
C GLY A 392 6.31 -13.83 -3.24
N VAL A 393 6.47 -12.92 -4.20
CA VAL A 393 7.77 -12.65 -4.86
C VAL A 393 8.78 -12.13 -3.85
N GLU A 394 8.39 -11.20 -2.99
CA GLU A 394 9.25 -10.63 -1.96
C GLU A 394 9.65 -11.70 -0.94
N LEU A 395 8.70 -12.48 -0.41
CA LEU A 395 8.98 -13.59 0.51
C LEU A 395 9.90 -14.65 -0.13
N ALA A 396 9.66 -15.04 -1.39
CA ALA A 396 10.56 -15.95 -2.10
C ALA A 396 11.98 -15.37 -2.20
N GLY A 397 12.11 -14.07 -2.49
CA GLY A 397 13.40 -13.37 -2.52
C GLY A 397 14.10 -13.33 -1.16
N GLU A 398 13.37 -13.06 -0.07
CA GLU A 398 13.93 -13.10 1.30
C GLU A 398 14.42 -14.50 1.67
N ILE A 399 13.65 -15.56 1.36
CA ILE A 399 14.07 -16.96 1.60
C ILE A 399 15.33 -17.30 0.79
N LEU A 400 15.42 -16.85 -0.47
CA LEU A 400 16.61 -17.07 -1.30
C LEU A 400 17.88 -16.42 -0.71
N THR A 401 17.79 -15.21 -0.14
CA THR A 401 18.98 -14.51 0.39
C THR A 401 19.39 -14.93 1.79
N ASP A 402 18.45 -15.40 2.61
CA ASP A 402 18.65 -15.62 4.04
C ASP A 402 18.57 -17.09 4.47
N MET A 403 17.99 -17.95 3.63
CA MET A 403 17.85 -19.38 3.88
C MET A 403 18.22 -20.21 2.63
N PRO A 404 19.46 -20.09 2.11
CA PRO A 404 19.88 -20.73 0.87
C PRO A 404 19.83 -22.26 0.93
N GLY A 405 19.70 -22.88 -0.24
CA GLY A 405 19.66 -24.35 -0.40
C GLY A 405 18.27 -24.98 -0.29
N LYS A 406 17.23 -24.21 0.06
CA LYS A 406 15.83 -24.68 0.04
C LYS A 406 15.29 -24.72 -1.38
N LYS A 407 14.53 -25.76 -1.73
CA LYS A 407 13.75 -25.78 -2.98
C LYS A 407 12.55 -24.83 -2.83
N ILE A 408 12.35 -23.90 -3.75
CA ILE A 408 11.20 -22.97 -3.72
C ILE A 408 10.35 -23.17 -4.98
N THR A 409 9.04 -23.33 -4.79
CA THR A 409 8.02 -23.28 -5.84
C THR A 409 7.14 -22.06 -5.62
N VAL A 410 6.93 -21.23 -6.65
CA VAL A 410 5.94 -20.14 -6.63
C VAL A 410 4.79 -20.52 -7.54
N ALA A 411 3.61 -20.77 -6.97
CA ALA A 411 2.40 -21.07 -7.73
C ALA A 411 1.52 -19.82 -7.88
N HIS A 412 1.00 -19.57 -9.09
CA HIS A 412 0.17 -18.40 -9.36
C HIS A 412 -0.90 -18.66 -10.42
N ALA A 413 -2.12 -18.23 -10.11
CA ALA A 413 -3.27 -18.31 -11.00
C ALA A 413 -3.19 -17.36 -12.22
N GLY A 414 -2.40 -16.28 -12.13
CA GLY A 414 -2.19 -15.33 -13.22
C GLY A 414 -1.16 -15.79 -14.26
N ALA A 415 -1.17 -15.13 -15.42
CA ALA A 415 -0.29 -15.40 -16.54
C ALA A 415 1.14 -14.84 -16.36
N ARG A 416 1.35 -13.93 -15.40
CA ARG A 416 2.68 -13.42 -15.03
C ARG A 416 2.81 -13.26 -13.50
N VAL A 417 4.03 -13.22 -12.98
CA VAL A 417 4.25 -12.74 -11.59
C VAL A 417 4.05 -11.22 -11.51
N CYS A 418 3.53 -10.72 -10.41
CA CYS A 418 3.31 -9.28 -10.16
C CYS A 418 2.56 -8.57 -11.31
N GLU A 419 1.36 -9.04 -11.68
CA GLU A 419 0.63 -8.56 -12.86
C GLU A 419 0.25 -7.07 -12.85
N PHE A 420 0.26 -6.43 -11.67
CA PHE A 420 0.11 -4.98 -11.49
C PHE A 420 1.28 -4.16 -12.09
N LEU A 421 2.37 -4.81 -12.48
CA LEU A 421 3.47 -4.21 -13.24
C LEU A 421 3.19 -4.27 -14.75
N LYS A 422 3.79 -3.32 -15.48
CA LYS A 422 3.96 -3.37 -16.93
C LYS A 422 4.69 -4.70 -17.29
N PRO A 423 4.41 -5.33 -18.44
CA PRO A 423 4.91 -6.68 -18.78
C PRO A 423 6.42 -6.90 -18.50
N ARG A 424 7.25 -5.96 -18.97
CA ARG A 424 8.72 -5.91 -18.77
C ARG A 424 9.17 -5.97 -17.31
N GLY A 425 8.35 -5.55 -16.36
CA GLY A 425 8.59 -5.69 -14.93
C GLY A 425 8.36 -7.12 -14.44
N SER A 426 7.19 -7.68 -14.76
CA SER A 426 6.86 -9.10 -14.50
C SER A 426 7.89 -10.06 -15.12
N GLU A 427 8.28 -9.82 -16.38
CA GLU A 427 9.27 -10.61 -17.13
C GLU A 427 10.64 -10.61 -16.43
N LYS A 428 11.13 -9.43 -16.00
CA LYS A 428 12.39 -9.30 -15.25
C LYS A 428 12.35 -10.08 -13.92
N ILE A 429 11.26 -9.98 -13.16
CA ILE A 429 11.10 -10.72 -11.90
C ILE A 429 11.07 -12.23 -12.17
N GLN A 430 10.30 -12.69 -13.18
CA GLN A 430 10.21 -14.11 -13.50
C GLN A 430 11.55 -14.69 -13.98
N ALA A 431 12.29 -13.94 -14.80
CA ALA A 431 13.63 -14.32 -15.25
C ALA A 431 14.61 -14.40 -14.08
N TRP A 432 14.56 -13.43 -13.15
CA TRP A 432 15.38 -13.47 -11.93
C TRP A 432 15.04 -14.68 -11.05
N LEU A 433 13.76 -14.92 -10.74
CA LEU A 433 13.32 -16.09 -9.94
C LEU A 433 13.81 -17.41 -10.55
N LYS A 434 13.63 -17.61 -11.86
CA LYS A 434 14.12 -18.80 -12.58
C LYS A 434 15.65 -18.91 -12.52
N ALA A 435 16.38 -17.80 -12.66
CA ALA A 435 17.84 -17.76 -12.51
C ALA A 435 18.33 -17.99 -11.07
N GLN A 436 17.45 -17.99 -10.07
CA GLN A 436 17.73 -18.41 -8.70
C GLN A 436 17.24 -19.84 -8.40
N GLY A 437 16.81 -20.59 -9.41
CA GLY A 437 16.35 -21.98 -9.25
C GLY A 437 14.92 -22.15 -8.73
N VAL A 438 14.09 -21.09 -8.78
CA VAL A 438 12.69 -21.16 -8.33
C VAL A 438 11.79 -21.79 -9.41
N ASP A 439 11.03 -22.82 -9.02
CA ASP A 439 9.97 -23.42 -9.84
C ASP A 439 8.77 -22.45 -9.91
N VAL A 440 8.67 -21.63 -10.97
CA VAL A 440 7.56 -20.68 -11.15
C VAL A 440 6.44 -21.29 -12.01
N LEU A 441 5.31 -21.60 -11.38
CA LEU A 441 4.09 -22.12 -12.01
C LEU A 441 3.11 -20.95 -12.24
N LEU A 442 2.62 -20.79 -13.48
CA LEU A 442 1.75 -19.70 -13.92
C LEU A 442 0.53 -20.25 -14.65
N ASN A 443 -0.58 -19.50 -14.63
CA ASN A 443 -1.92 -19.97 -15.01
C ASN A 443 -2.40 -21.20 -14.22
N ASP A 444 -1.77 -21.48 -13.08
CA ASP A 444 -2.01 -22.71 -12.32
C ASP A 444 -2.10 -22.39 -10.82
N ARG A 445 -3.32 -22.50 -10.30
CA ARG A 445 -3.66 -22.11 -8.93
C ARG A 445 -3.48 -23.28 -7.99
N VAL A 446 -2.87 -23.06 -6.83
CA VAL A 446 -3.11 -23.91 -5.64
C VAL A 446 -4.21 -23.26 -4.82
N GLU A 447 -5.30 -23.97 -4.54
CA GLU A 447 -6.28 -23.54 -3.54
C GLU A 447 -5.71 -23.88 -2.16
N ALA A 448 -5.46 -22.85 -1.35
CA ALA A 448 -4.93 -22.99 0.01
C ALA A 448 -5.56 -21.96 0.96
N SER A 449 -5.97 -22.41 2.14
CA SER A 449 -6.62 -21.59 3.17
C SER A 449 -5.67 -21.25 4.32
N TRP A 450 -5.90 -20.11 5.01
CA TRP A 450 -4.95 -19.53 5.97
C TRP A 450 -4.59 -20.44 7.16
N ASP A 451 -5.46 -21.39 7.53
CA ASP A 451 -5.20 -22.44 8.52
C ASP A 451 -4.10 -23.43 8.09
N GLN A 452 -3.81 -23.55 6.79
CA GLN A 452 -2.71 -24.35 6.26
C GLN A 452 -1.36 -23.61 6.31
N PHE A 453 -1.29 -22.33 6.70
CA PHE A 453 -0.04 -21.55 6.68
C PHE A 453 1.06 -22.20 7.53
N GLY A 454 2.24 -22.39 6.94
CA GLY A 454 3.37 -23.06 7.57
C GLY A 454 3.15 -24.54 7.87
N SER A 455 2.21 -25.20 7.18
CA SER A 455 2.06 -26.66 7.18
C SER A 455 2.91 -27.33 6.10
N SER A 456 3.16 -28.62 6.27
CA SER A 456 3.83 -29.52 5.32
C SER A 456 2.82 -30.46 4.66
N GLY A 457 2.96 -30.74 3.37
CA GLY A 457 2.11 -31.72 2.67
C GLY A 457 2.26 -31.71 1.15
N THR A 458 1.37 -32.46 0.48
CA THR A 458 1.18 -32.38 -0.97
C THR A 458 0.02 -31.46 -1.28
N PHE A 459 0.25 -30.46 -2.12
CA PHE A 459 -0.75 -29.48 -2.57
C PHE A 459 -1.06 -29.72 -4.04
N THR A 460 -2.32 -29.92 -4.37
CA THR A 460 -2.78 -30.11 -5.76
C THR A 460 -3.10 -28.75 -6.39
N THR A 461 -2.64 -28.56 -7.61
CA THR A 461 -2.94 -27.38 -8.43
C THR A 461 -4.23 -27.56 -9.25
N ALA A 462 -4.74 -26.49 -9.84
CA ALA A 462 -5.93 -26.51 -10.71
C ALA A 462 -5.73 -27.34 -11.98
N SER A 463 -4.49 -27.48 -12.46
CA SER A 463 -4.13 -28.41 -13.55
C SER A 463 -4.09 -29.89 -13.14
N GLY A 464 -4.28 -30.19 -11.85
CA GLY A 464 -4.13 -31.53 -11.28
C GLY A 464 -2.68 -31.91 -10.93
N LYS A 465 -1.70 -31.04 -11.17
CA LYS A 465 -0.30 -31.28 -10.78
C LYS A 465 -0.16 -31.23 -9.26
N GLU A 466 0.53 -32.22 -8.70
CA GLU A 466 0.92 -32.26 -7.29
C GLU A 466 2.23 -31.50 -7.02
N VAL A 467 2.28 -30.80 -5.87
CA VAL A 467 3.46 -30.11 -5.37
C VAL A 467 3.64 -30.45 -3.89
N ALA A 468 4.63 -31.30 -3.58
CA ALA A 468 5.05 -31.55 -2.20
C ALA A 468 5.88 -30.37 -1.66
N ALA A 469 5.60 -29.94 -0.43
CA ALA A 469 6.36 -28.92 0.28
C ALA A 469 6.38 -29.17 1.80
N ASP A 470 7.51 -28.92 2.45
CA ASP A 470 7.65 -29.00 3.92
C ASP A 470 7.11 -27.73 4.62
N TYR A 471 6.87 -26.65 3.87
CA TYR A 471 6.26 -25.41 4.34
C TYR A 471 5.46 -24.75 3.21
N VAL A 472 4.21 -24.39 3.47
CA VAL A 472 3.41 -23.53 2.57
C VAL A 472 3.28 -22.10 3.10
N ALA A 473 3.64 -21.13 2.27
CA ALA A 473 3.43 -19.70 2.49
C ALA A 473 2.25 -19.22 1.64
N ILE A 474 1.26 -18.58 2.25
CA ILE A 474 0.07 -18.08 1.56
C ILE A 474 0.23 -16.57 1.33
N ALA A 475 0.23 -16.16 0.07
CA ALA A 475 0.49 -14.79 -0.41
C ALA A 475 -0.54 -14.34 -1.46
N VAL A 476 -1.75 -14.91 -1.41
CA VAL A 476 -2.89 -14.53 -2.25
C VAL A 476 -3.47 -13.18 -1.85
N GLY A 477 -4.18 -12.53 -2.78
CA GLY A 477 -4.79 -11.21 -2.55
C GLY A 477 -5.93 -11.24 -1.52
N THR A 478 -5.94 -10.25 -0.63
CA THR A 478 -6.97 -10.03 0.40
C THR A 478 -8.16 -9.24 -0.14
N ARG A 479 -9.38 -9.49 0.37
CA ARG A 479 -10.60 -8.73 0.03
C ARG A 479 -10.68 -7.43 0.83
N PRO A 480 -11.32 -6.35 0.34
CA PRO A 480 -11.53 -5.13 1.13
C PRO A 480 -12.43 -5.38 2.35
N CYS A 481 -12.09 -4.81 3.51
CA CYS A 481 -12.86 -4.98 4.75
C CYS A 481 -14.01 -3.95 4.82
N THR A 482 -15.00 -4.12 3.93
CA THR A 482 -16.12 -3.18 3.72
C THR A 482 -17.51 -3.79 3.94
N SER A 483 -17.61 -5.07 4.29
CA SER A 483 -18.88 -5.80 4.45
C SER A 483 -19.83 -5.13 5.46
N TRP A 484 -19.30 -4.74 6.62
CA TRP A 484 -20.00 -4.01 7.71
C TRP A 484 -20.49 -2.60 7.36
N LEU A 485 -20.15 -2.08 6.17
CA LEU A 485 -20.54 -0.73 5.70
C LEU A 485 -21.77 -0.76 4.79
N ALA A 486 -22.08 -1.89 4.16
CA ALA A 486 -22.99 -1.95 3.01
C ALA A 486 -24.40 -1.43 3.34
N ASP A 487 -24.97 -1.84 4.47
CA ASP A 487 -26.32 -1.44 4.89
C ASP A 487 -26.40 0.05 5.29
N ALA A 488 -25.28 0.64 5.72
CA ALA A 488 -25.23 1.99 6.30
C ALA A 488 -24.82 3.07 5.30
N LEU A 489 -23.95 2.73 4.34
CA LEU A 489 -23.49 3.63 3.26
C LEU A 489 -24.20 3.33 1.92
N GLY A 490 -24.95 2.23 1.83
CA GLY A 490 -25.79 1.87 0.70
C GLY A 490 -25.07 1.96 -0.66
N PRO A 491 -25.54 2.80 -1.60
CA PRO A 491 -25.00 2.89 -2.96
C PRO A 491 -23.56 3.43 -3.02
N ALA A 492 -23.00 3.96 -1.92
CA ALA A 492 -21.60 4.34 -1.84
C ALA A 492 -20.64 3.16 -1.63
N VAL A 493 -21.15 1.95 -1.32
CA VAL A 493 -20.38 0.70 -1.33
C VAL A 493 -20.70 -0.07 -2.60
N GLU A 494 -19.78 -0.09 -3.56
CA GLU A 494 -19.96 -0.68 -4.88
C GLU A 494 -18.81 -1.64 -5.20
N ASN A 495 -19.11 -2.86 -5.66
CA ASN A 495 -18.11 -3.89 -5.98
C ASN A 495 -17.10 -4.16 -4.85
N GLY A 496 -17.55 -4.08 -3.59
CA GLY A 496 -16.70 -4.23 -2.40
C GLY A 496 -15.75 -3.06 -2.15
N ARG A 497 -16.02 -1.88 -2.72
CA ARG A 497 -15.22 -0.66 -2.56
C ARG A 497 -16.08 0.51 -2.11
N VAL A 498 -15.52 1.37 -1.26
CA VAL A 498 -16.17 2.64 -0.88
C VAL A 498 -15.87 3.69 -1.95
N LYS A 499 -16.90 4.35 -2.45
CA LYS A 499 -16.79 5.45 -3.41
C LYS A 499 -16.56 6.77 -2.68
N VAL A 500 -15.58 7.53 -3.16
CA VAL A 500 -15.16 8.80 -2.55
C VAL A 500 -14.96 9.90 -3.57
N ASP A 501 -15.22 11.14 -3.15
CA ASP A 501 -14.89 12.34 -3.93
C ASP A 501 -13.39 12.65 -3.90
N SER A 502 -12.96 13.69 -4.62
CA SER A 502 -11.55 14.11 -4.64
C SER A 502 -11.05 14.61 -3.28
N HIS A 503 -11.92 14.91 -2.31
CA HIS A 503 -11.54 15.30 -0.94
C HIS A 503 -11.48 14.12 0.03
N LEU A 504 -11.73 12.90 -0.48
CA LEU A 504 -11.79 11.63 0.23
C LEU A 504 -13.00 11.49 1.16
N LEU A 505 -14.04 12.31 0.95
CA LEU A 505 -15.37 12.13 1.55
C LEU A 505 -16.12 10.99 0.83
N VAL A 506 -16.89 10.21 1.57
CA VAL A 506 -17.75 9.16 0.99
C VAL A 506 -18.90 9.81 0.20
N GLU A 507 -19.19 9.30 -1.00
CA GLU A 507 -20.30 9.78 -1.82
C GLU A 507 -21.62 9.77 -1.03
N GLY A 508 -22.34 10.89 -1.01
CA GLY A 508 -23.59 11.05 -0.26
C GLY A 508 -23.44 11.44 1.22
N HIS A 509 -22.23 11.44 1.79
CA HIS A 509 -21.97 11.79 3.18
C HIS A 509 -21.06 13.03 3.31
N ASP A 510 -21.32 13.88 4.31
CA ASP A 510 -20.57 15.11 4.59
C ASP A 510 -19.57 14.97 5.75
N ASN A 511 -19.67 13.89 6.53
CA ASN A 511 -18.91 13.66 7.76
C ASN A 511 -18.18 12.31 7.82
N VAL A 512 -18.23 11.52 6.74
CA VAL A 512 -17.52 10.25 6.62
C VAL A 512 -16.45 10.38 5.53
N PHE A 513 -15.21 10.08 5.88
CA PHE A 513 -14.08 9.93 4.94
C PHE A 513 -13.75 8.44 4.78
N ALA A 514 -13.23 8.03 3.63
CA ALA A 514 -12.74 6.66 3.42
C ALA A 514 -11.40 6.66 2.67
N ILE A 515 -10.41 5.89 3.16
CA ILE A 515 -9.02 5.95 2.68
C ILE A 515 -8.32 4.59 2.62
N GLY A 516 -7.30 4.49 1.74
CA GLY A 516 -6.48 3.29 1.59
C GLY A 516 -7.18 2.15 0.84
N ASP A 517 -6.87 0.90 1.20
CA ASP A 517 -7.23 -0.29 0.41
C ASP A 517 -8.74 -0.51 0.21
N ILE A 518 -9.62 0.17 0.95
CA ILE A 518 -11.09 0.08 0.78
C ILE A 518 -11.64 0.92 -0.38
N THR A 519 -10.93 1.93 -0.88
CA THR A 519 -11.51 2.92 -1.81
C THR A 519 -11.59 2.41 -3.25
N ASN A 520 -12.53 2.98 -4.01
CA ASN A 520 -12.69 2.79 -5.46
C ASN A 520 -11.63 3.53 -6.32
N ILE A 521 -10.76 4.35 -5.69
CA ILE A 521 -9.76 5.19 -6.38
C ILE A 521 -8.92 4.35 -7.34
N LYS A 522 -8.78 4.81 -8.59
CA LYS A 522 -8.16 4.08 -9.71
C LYS A 522 -6.63 4.19 -9.66
N GLU A 523 -6.03 3.49 -8.71
CA GLU A 523 -4.58 3.41 -8.49
C GLU A 523 -4.20 2.07 -7.84
N ASN A 524 -2.90 1.74 -7.84
CA ASN A 524 -2.37 0.58 -7.14
C ASN A 524 -2.58 0.71 -5.61
N LYS A 525 -3.16 -0.31 -4.98
CA LYS A 525 -3.43 -0.30 -3.53
C LYS A 525 -2.14 -0.58 -2.76
N GLN A 526 -1.48 0.50 -2.33
CA GLN A 526 -0.16 0.49 -1.72
C GLN A 526 -0.13 1.29 -0.41
N GLY A 527 0.75 0.88 0.50
CA GLY A 527 0.99 1.59 1.76
C GLY A 527 1.51 3.02 1.60
N TYR A 528 2.04 3.40 0.43
CA TYR A 528 2.46 4.78 0.11
C TYR A 528 1.24 5.69 -0.07
N PHE A 529 0.37 5.40 -1.04
CA PHE A 529 -0.85 6.20 -1.27
C PHE A 529 -1.78 6.19 -0.05
N ALA A 530 -1.83 5.08 0.71
CA ALA A 530 -2.53 5.02 2.00
C ALA A 530 -2.06 6.09 3.01
N GLN A 531 -0.79 6.51 2.98
CA GLN A 531 -0.29 7.63 3.79
C GLN A 531 -0.64 9.00 3.19
N GLU A 532 -0.58 9.17 1.86
CA GLU A 532 -1.00 10.42 1.22
C GLU A 532 -2.49 10.72 1.45
N HIS A 533 -3.35 9.70 1.33
CA HIS A 533 -4.75 9.80 1.74
C HIS A 533 -4.89 10.26 3.20
N ALA A 534 -4.11 9.69 4.12
CA ALA A 534 -4.12 10.07 5.53
C ALA A 534 -3.68 11.53 5.75
N ARG A 535 -2.67 12.02 5.01
CA ARG A 535 -2.22 13.42 5.03
C ARG A 535 -3.29 14.37 4.50
N VAL A 536 -4.01 14.00 3.44
CA VAL A 536 -5.15 14.77 2.91
C VAL A 536 -6.33 14.81 3.89
N VAL A 537 -6.75 13.65 4.41
CA VAL A 537 -7.86 13.58 5.38
C VAL A 537 -7.54 14.31 6.68
N ALA A 538 -6.32 14.17 7.23
CA ALA A 538 -5.93 14.93 8.42
C ALA A 538 -5.97 16.46 8.20
N SER A 539 -5.61 16.93 7.00
CA SER A 539 -5.78 18.34 6.60
C SER A 539 -7.26 18.75 6.54
N ASN A 540 -8.12 17.92 5.93
CA ASN A 540 -9.54 18.22 5.76
C ASN A 540 -10.31 18.17 7.09
N LEU A 541 -10.04 17.18 7.95
CA LEU A 541 -10.56 17.12 9.32
C LEU A 541 -10.21 18.39 10.12
N ARG A 542 -8.95 18.84 10.09
CA ARG A 542 -8.53 20.09 10.75
C ARG A 542 -9.32 21.32 10.27
N LYS A 543 -9.75 21.37 9.01
CA LYS A 543 -10.63 22.43 8.49
C LYS A 543 -12.04 22.31 9.08
N VAL A 544 -12.64 21.11 9.05
CA VAL A 544 -13.99 20.81 9.58
C VAL A 544 -14.10 20.99 11.10
N LEU A 545 -13.00 20.76 11.83
CA LEU A 545 -12.87 21.02 13.26
C LEU A 545 -12.86 22.53 13.55
N LYS A 546 -12.03 23.30 12.83
CA LYS A 546 -11.88 24.75 13.02
C LYS A 546 -13.10 25.57 12.56
N SER A 547 -13.80 25.13 11.52
CA SER A 547 -14.98 25.82 10.96
C SER A 547 -16.30 25.54 11.68
N ASN A 548 -16.26 24.73 12.75
CA ASN A 548 -17.42 24.08 13.35
C ASN A 548 -18.32 23.31 12.35
N GLY A 549 -17.79 22.87 11.20
CA GLY A 549 -18.51 22.14 10.17
C GLY A 549 -18.75 22.92 8.88
N LYS A 550 -18.67 24.26 8.90
CA LYS A 550 -18.80 25.11 7.70
C LYS A 550 -17.46 25.28 6.96
N ALA A 551 -16.76 24.18 6.70
CA ALA A 551 -15.43 24.24 6.05
C ALA A 551 -15.57 24.36 4.54
N THR A 552 -14.75 25.22 3.93
CA THR A 552 -14.58 25.36 2.48
C THR A 552 -13.12 25.09 2.10
N GLY A 553 -12.82 25.01 0.79
CA GLY A 553 -11.45 24.86 0.29
C GLY A 553 -10.73 23.63 0.85
N PHE A 554 -11.35 22.45 0.78
CA PHE A 554 -10.71 21.19 1.18
C PHE A 554 -9.48 20.92 0.30
N LYS A 555 -8.48 20.19 0.80
CA LYS A 555 -7.40 19.68 -0.05
C LYS A 555 -7.96 18.50 -0.84
N SER A 556 -7.83 18.55 -2.16
CA SER A 556 -8.11 17.41 -3.05
C SER A 556 -6.92 16.45 -3.13
N TYR A 557 -7.21 15.20 -3.44
CA TYR A 557 -6.29 14.12 -3.81
C TYR A 557 -6.50 13.80 -5.30
N ALA A 558 -5.41 13.43 -5.98
CA ALA A 558 -5.44 12.89 -7.34
C ALA A 558 -4.78 11.50 -7.31
N PRO A 559 -5.29 10.51 -8.07
CA PRO A 559 -4.73 9.16 -8.11
C PRO A 559 -3.24 9.16 -8.46
N GLY A 560 -2.47 8.32 -7.76
CA GLY A 560 -1.04 8.21 -8.00
C GLY A 560 -0.66 7.55 -9.33
N ALA A 561 0.51 7.91 -9.86
CA ALA A 561 1.09 7.24 -11.04
C ALA A 561 1.52 5.79 -10.71
N ASP A 562 1.68 4.95 -11.76
CA ASP A 562 2.06 3.52 -11.68
C ASP A 562 3.51 3.28 -11.25
N ILE A 563 3.87 3.78 -10.07
CA ILE A 563 5.13 3.57 -9.38
C ILE A 563 5.03 2.28 -8.54
N ALA A 564 6.07 1.46 -8.58
CA ALA A 564 6.19 0.27 -7.76
C ALA A 564 7.64 -0.03 -7.44
N ILE A 565 7.92 -0.54 -6.23
CA ILE A 565 9.22 -1.11 -5.88
C ILE A 565 8.99 -2.47 -5.23
N VAL A 566 9.54 -3.52 -5.86
CA VAL A 566 9.48 -4.92 -5.41
C VAL A 566 10.88 -5.34 -4.97
N SER A 567 11.04 -5.79 -3.72
CA SER A 567 12.31 -6.33 -3.24
C SER A 567 12.52 -7.77 -3.72
N LEU A 568 13.75 -8.13 -4.04
CA LEU A 568 14.13 -9.46 -4.53
C LEU A 568 15.21 -10.02 -3.58
N GLY A 569 14.81 -10.16 -2.31
CA GLY A 569 15.70 -10.39 -1.18
C GLY A 569 16.57 -9.17 -0.85
N ARG A 570 17.57 -9.36 0.04
CA ARG A 570 18.41 -8.25 0.55
C ARG A 570 19.29 -7.55 -0.49
N LYS A 571 19.67 -8.23 -1.58
CA LYS A 571 20.71 -7.79 -2.53
C LYS A 571 20.19 -7.37 -3.91
N GLN A 572 18.88 -7.49 -4.15
CA GLN A 572 18.28 -7.19 -5.44
C GLN A 572 16.90 -6.54 -5.25
N GLY A 573 16.42 -5.85 -6.28
CA GLY A 573 15.09 -5.24 -6.29
C GLY A 573 14.77 -4.67 -7.67
N LEU A 574 13.48 -4.49 -7.94
CA LEU A 574 12.98 -3.89 -9.18
C LEU A 574 12.14 -2.66 -8.86
N ALA A 575 12.43 -1.54 -9.53
CA ALA A 575 11.59 -0.35 -9.54
C ALA A 575 10.91 -0.18 -10.91
N GLN A 576 9.61 0.06 -10.89
CA GLN A 576 8.86 0.63 -12.00
C GLN A 576 8.56 2.09 -11.70
N LEU A 577 8.85 2.95 -12.68
CA LEU A 577 8.57 4.38 -12.68
C LEU A 577 7.76 4.70 -13.96
N PRO A 578 7.17 5.90 -14.09
CA PRO A 578 6.37 6.25 -15.27
C PRO A 578 7.15 6.04 -16.58
N PHE A 579 8.42 6.47 -16.58
CA PHE A 579 9.36 6.45 -17.70
C PHE A 579 10.15 5.14 -17.90
N GLY A 580 10.12 4.17 -16.97
CA GLY A 580 11.02 3.01 -17.09
C GLY A 580 10.86 1.90 -16.06
N THR A 581 11.70 0.86 -16.20
CA THR A 581 11.73 -0.28 -15.28
C THR A 581 13.15 -0.78 -15.06
N PHE A 582 13.66 -0.54 -13.86
CA PHE A 582 15.06 -0.69 -13.46
C PHE A 582 15.20 -1.82 -12.44
N MET A 583 16.32 -2.53 -12.46
CA MET A 583 16.61 -3.63 -11.53
C MET A 583 18.10 -3.55 -11.18
N GLY A 584 18.44 -3.64 -9.90
CA GLY A 584 19.82 -3.53 -9.42
C GLY A 584 19.97 -2.76 -8.11
N TRP A 585 21.12 -2.09 -7.95
CA TRP A 585 21.54 -1.42 -6.72
C TRP A 585 20.59 -0.29 -6.27
N VAL A 586 20.08 0.56 -7.17
CA VAL A 586 19.19 1.68 -6.82
C VAL A 586 17.92 1.23 -6.08
N PRO A 587 17.02 0.39 -6.65
CA PRO A 587 15.84 -0.11 -5.91
C PRO A 587 16.19 -0.92 -4.66
N THR A 588 17.36 -1.56 -4.63
CA THR A 588 17.86 -2.31 -3.47
C THR A 588 18.20 -1.39 -2.30
N ASN A 589 18.77 -0.21 -2.56
CA ASN A 589 19.01 0.81 -1.54
C ASN A 589 17.70 1.49 -1.11
N MET A 590 16.80 1.80 -2.04
CA MET A 590 15.50 2.42 -1.74
C MET A 590 14.63 1.54 -0.82
N LYS A 591 14.41 0.27 -1.20
CA LYS A 591 13.52 -0.64 -0.47
C LYS A 591 14.26 -1.80 0.20
N SER A 592 15.02 -2.60 -0.54
CA SER A 592 15.49 -3.91 -0.04
C SER A 592 16.40 -3.84 1.20
N LYS A 593 17.14 -2.75 1.44
CA LYS A 593 17.92 -2.57 2.69
C LYS A 593 17.01 -2.42 3.92
N GLY A 594 16.18 -1.38 3.98
CA GLY A 594 15.45 -0.98 5.20
C GLY A 594 13.93 -1.20 5.19
N LEU A 595 13.35 -1.65 4.07
CA LEU A 595 11.90 -1.86 3.85
C LEU A 595 11.04 -0.67 4.31
N PHE A 596 11.57 0.56 4.22
CA PHE A 596 11.01 1.82 4.74
C PHE A 596 10.65 1.83 6.24
N VAL A 597 11.02 0.81 7.03
CA VAL A 597 10.60 0.65 8.44
C VAL A 597 11.01 1.85 9.29
N ASN A 598 12.27 2.27 9.19
CA ASN A 598 12.80 3.42 9.94
C ASN A 598 12.08 4.74 9.58
N LYS A 599 11.65 4.91 8.32
CA LYS A 599 10.86 6.08 7.89
C LYS A 599 9.49 6.08 8.57
N ILE A 600 8.78 4.95 8.57
CA ILE A 600 7.46 4.84 9.22
C ILE A 600 7.57 5.06 10.74
N ARG A 601 8.60 4.49 11.40
CA ARG A 601 8.86 4.71 12.83
C ARG A 601 9.06 6.21 13.11
N ALA A 602 9.94 6.87 12.34
CA ALA A 602 10.21 8.30 12.49
C ALA A 602 8.96 9.18 12.25
N GLU A 603 8.13 8.87 11.24
CA GLU A 603 6.87 9.60 10.99
C GLU A 603 5.83 9.47 12.11
N LEU A 604 5.80 8.32 12.80
CA LEU A 604 4.98 8.13 14.00
C LEU A 604 5.62 8.71 15.28
N GLY A 605 6.89 9.14 15.23
CA GLY A 605 7.65 9.63 16.38
C GLY A 605 8.25 8.52 17.25
N VAL A 606 8.30 7.29 16.75
CA VAL A 606 8.90 6.11 17.42
C VAL A 606 10.38 6.00 17.02
N LYS A 607 11.24 5.63 17.96
CA LYS A 607 12.66 5.29 17.71
C LYS A 607 12.76 3.81 17.35
#